data_AF-A0A958T5I8-F1
#
_entry.id   AF-A0A958T5I8-F1
#
_cell.length_a   1.000
_cell.length_b   1.000
_cell.length_c   1.000
_cell.angle_alpha   90.00
_cell.angle_beta   90.00
_cell.angle_gamma   90.00
#
_symmetry.space_group_name_H-M   'P 1'
#
loop_
_entity.id
_entity.type
_entity.pdbx_description
1 polymer ?
#
loop_
_entity_poly.entity_id
_entity_poly.type
_entity_poly.pdbx_seq_one_letter_code
_entity_poly.pdbx_strand_id
1 'polypeptide(L)'
;ILDYWQKLGSFRKKHPAVGAGVHQMILNEPYVFSRSYKTENYSDTVVIGLPNQTGIEIKLDVSDIFGKEALLHDAFSNSDYEVKEGRVTIITNHSIFLLERIN
;
A
#
# COMPACT_ATOMS: atom_id res chain seq x y z
N ILE A 1 -14.11 -13.70 -8.26
CA ILE A 1 -14.86 -12.97 -7.21
C ILE A 1 -14.44 -13.43 -5.81
N LEU A 2 -14.50 -14.72 -5.46
CA LEU A 2 -14.10 -15.19 -4.12
C LEU A 2 -12.63 -14.86 -3.76
N ASP A 3 -11.69 -15.19 -4.65
CA ASP A 3 -10.25 -14.90 -4.48
C ASP A 3 -9.98 -13.42 -4.18
N TYR A 4 -10.64 -12.53 -4.93
CA TYR A 4 -10.55 -11.08 -4.74
C TYR A 4 -10.86 -10.67 -3.29
N TRP A 5 -12.00 -11.13 -2.76
CA TRP A 5 -12.41 -10.81 -1.40
C TRP A 5 -11.56 -11.50 -0.33
N GLN A 6 -11.03 -12.69 -0.62
CA GLN A 6 -10.10 -13.39 0.27
C GLN A 6 -8.78 -12.64 0.43
N LYS A 7 -8.24 -12.06 -0.65
CA LYS A 7 -7.04 -11.20 -0.60
C LYS A 7 -7.29 -9.96 0.26
N LEU A 8 -8.39 -9.24 0.04
CA LEU A 8 -8.76 -8.07 0.84
C LEU A 8 -8.98 -8.41 2.32
N GLY A 9 -9.68 -9.50 2.60
CA GLY A 9 -9.93 -9.98 3.96
C GLY A 9 -8.65 -10.37 4.69
N SER A 10 -7.74 -11.07 4.01
CA SER A 10 -6.44 -11.46 4.56
C SER A 10 -5.58 -10.24 4.87
N PHE A 11 -5.52 -9.27 3.95
CA PHE A 11 -4.78 -8.03 4.16
C PHE A 11 -5.34 -7.24 5.35
N ARG A 12 -6.66 -7.02 5.41
CA ARG A 12 -7.31 -6.34 6.53
C ARG A 12 -7.07 -7.05 7.87
N LYS A 13 -7.03 -8.38 7.89
CA LYS A 13 -6.75 -9.16 9.11
C LYS A 13 -5.31 -8.95 9.61
N LYS A 14 -4.35 -8.82 8.70
CA LYS A 14 -2.93 -8.59 9.01
C LYS A 14 -2.64 -7.15 9.45
N HIS A 15 -3.42 -6.19 8.95
CA HIS A 15 -3.18 -4.76 9.15
C HIS A 15 -4.30 -4.04 9.93
N PRO A 16 -4.17 -3.89 11.27
CA PRO A 16 -5.02 -3.04 12.09
C PRO A 16 -5.18 -1.62 11.55
N ALA A 17 -4.18 -1.06 10.85
CA ALA A 17 -4.25 0.26 10.25
C ALA A 17 -5.44 0.44 9.30
N VAL A 18 -5.85 -0.62 8.60
CA VAL A 18 -7.00 -0.57 7.69
C VAL A 18 -8.32 -0.32 8.45
N GLY A 19 -8.45 -0.84 9.68
CA GLY A 19 -9.65 -0.69 10.50
C GLY A 19 -9.61 0.51 11.44
N ALA A 20 -8.53 0.63 12.22
CA ALA A 20 -8.39 1.59 13.31
C ALA A 20 -7.36 2.71 13.02
N GLY A 21 -6.66 2.65 11.88
CA GLY A 21 -5.63 3.62 11.55
C GLY A 21 -6.18 4.91 10.98
N VAL A 22 -5.39 5.97 11.10
CA VAL A 22 -5.64 7.29 10.53
C VAL A 22 -5.48 7.24 9.01
N HIS A 23 -6.39 7.88 8.30
CA HIS A 23 -6.34 8.01 6.85
C HIS A 23 -5.60 9.28 6.45
N GLN A 24 -4.68 9.15 5.48
CA GLN A 24 -4.02 10.29 4.86
C GLN A 24 -3.96 10.07 3.35
N MET A 25 -4.52 11.03 2.60
CA MET A 25 -4.46 11.02 1.14
C MET A 25 -3.04 11.33 0.66
N ILE A 26 -2.59 10.64 -0.39
CA ILE A 26 -1.29 10.86 -1.06
C ILE A 26 -1.54 11.44 -2.46
N LEU A 27 -2.44 10.84 -3.24
CA LEU A 27 -2.85 11.29 -4.57
C LEU A 27 -4.38 11.24 -4.71
N ASN A 28 -4.96 12.17 -5.48
CA ASN A 28 -6.39 12.16 -5.80
C ASN A 28 -6.71 11.28 -7.02
N GLU A 29 -5.87 11.31 -8.06
CA GLU A 29 -6.05 10.64 -9.34
C GLU A 29 -4.71 10.13 -9.88
N PRO A 30 -4.51 8.79 -9.98
CA PRO A 30 -5.35 7.76 -9.36
C PRO A 30 -5.42 7.93 -7.83
N TYR A 31 -6.52 7.48 -7.22
CA TYR A 31 -6.70 7.67 -5.78
C TYR A 31 -5.76 6.77 -4.98
N VAL A 32 -4.87 7.38 -4.20
CA VAL A 32 -3.88 6.67 -3.36
C VAL A 32 -3.83 7.30 -1.99
N PHE A 33 -3.82 6.48 -0.94
CA PHE A 33 -3.78 6.92 0.45
C PHE A 33 -2.98 5.96 1.32
N SER A 34 -2.49 6.47 2.44
CA SER A 34 -1.94 5.66 3.51
C SER A 34 -2.95 5.45 4.64
N ARG A 35 -2.76 4.35 5.36
CA ARG A 35 -3.34 4.13 6.68
C ARG A 35 -2.22 3.85 7.66
N SER A 36 -2.21 4.55 8.79
CA SER A 36 -1.23 4.35 9.85
C SER A 36 -1.92 4.14 11.19
N TYR A 37 -1.47 3.14 11.94
CA TYR A 37 -1.92 2.88 13.30
C TYR A 37 -0.71 2.66 14.19
N LYS A 38 -0.63 3.45 15.26
CA LYS A 38 0.50 3.44 16.18
C LYS A 38 0.02 3.44 17.62
N THR A 39 0.58 2.55 18.43
CA THR A 39 0.48 2.53 19.88
C THR A 39 1.89 2.60 20.47
N GLU A 40 2.03 2.47 21.79
CA GLU A 40 3.34 2.48 22.46
C GLU A 40 4.27 1.36 21.95
N ASN A 41 3.73 0.16 21.69
CA ASN A 41 4.52 -1.04 21.35
C ASN A 41 4.20 -1.62 19.96
N TYR A 42 3.40 -0.91 19.16
CA TYR A 42 2.96 -1.41 17.87
C TYR A 42 2.87 -0.28 16.85
N SER A 43 3.32 -0.56 15.63
CA SER A 43 3.15 0.34 14.49
C SER A 43 2.81 -0.49 13.27
N ASP A 44 1.80 -0.05 12.53
CA ASP A 44 1.37 -0.65 11.28
C ASP A 44 1.05 0.48 10.29
N THR A 45 1.63 0.38 9.11
CA THR A 45 1.49 1.39 8.06
C THR A 45 1.37 0.69 6.72
N VAL A 46 0.36 1.09 5.94
CA VAL A 46 0.10 0.55 4.61
C VAL A 46 -0.21 1.68 3.63
N VAL A 47 0.01 1.42 2.33
CA VAL A 47 -0.43 2.30 1.24
C VAL A 47 -1.38 1.53 0.33
N ILE A 48 -2.52 2.13 0.02
CA ILE A 48 -3.58 1.53 -0.80
C ILE A 48 -3.85 2.47 -1.97
N GLY A 49 -3.89 1.91 -3.18
CA GLY A 49 -4.28 2.66 -4.37
C GLY A 49 -5.40 2.00 -5.13
N LEU A 50 -6.28 2.84 -5.68
CA LEU A 50 -7.46 2.46 -6.46
C LEU A 50 -7.35 3.08 -7.87
N PRO A 51 -6.41 2.61 -8.71
CA PRO A 51 -6.21 3.17 -10.04
C PRO A 51 -7.39 2.97 -10.98
N ASN A 52 -8.14 1.88 -10.82
CA ASN A 52 -9.24 1.49 -11.72
C ASN A 52 -8.84 1.47 -13.21
N GLN A 53 -7.53 1.36 -13.50
CA GLN A 53 -6.91 1.34 -14.81
C GLN A 53 -5.74 0.37 -14.78
N THR A 54 -5.52 -0.34 -15.89
CA THR A 54 -4.46 -1.34 -16.01
C THR A 54 -3.25 -0.76 -16.75
N GLY A 55 -2.05 -1.09 -16.30
CA GLY A 55 -0.81 -0.74 -16.98
C GLY A 55 -0.38 0.72 -16.82
N ILE A 56 -1.02 1.48 -15.94
CA ILE A 56 -0.57 2.84 -15.62
C ILE A 56 0.60 2.81 -14.65
N GLU A 57 1.54 3.72 -14.87
CA GLU A 57 2.69 3.94 -13.99
C GLU A 57 2.31 4.99 -12.94
N ILE A 58 2.47 4.64 -11.66
CA ILE A 58 2.15 5.50 -10.52
C ILE A 58 3.42 5.71 -9.71
N LYS A 59 3.85 6.98 -9.61
CA LYS A 59 5.02 7.37 -8.81
C LYS A 59 4.54 7.97 -7.51
N LEU A 60 5.02 7.44 -6.40
CA LEU A 60 4.67 7.89 -5.05
C LEU A 60 5.94 8.28 -4.30
N ASP A 61 5.90 9.42 -3.62
CA ASP A 61 6.82 9.69 -2.53
C ASP A 61 6.29 8.98 -1.28
N VAL A 62 7.08 8.04 -0.78
CA VAL A 62 6.77 7.23 0.40
C VAL A 62 7.86 7.36 1.47
N SER A 63 8.73 8.36 1.34
CA SER A 63 9.87 8.57 2.24
C SER A 63 9.44 8.73 3.70
N ASP A 64 8.38 9.47 3.96
CA ASP A 64 7.82 9.68 5.30
C ASP A 64 7.01 8.48 5.82
N ILE A 65 6.68 7.52 4.95
CA ILE A 65 5.81 6.38 5.26
C ILE A 65 6.63 5.12 5.53
N PHE A 66 7.58 4.81 4.63
CA PHE A 66 8.38 3.59 4.67
C PHE A 66 9.89 3.85 4.78
N GLY A 67 10.36 5.09 4.59
CA GLY A 67 11.78 5.41 4.50
C GLY A 67 12.32 5.31 3.08
N LYS A 68 13.58 5.70 2.90
CA LYS A 68 14.16 5.97 1.56
C LYS A 68 14.57 4.74 0.74
N GLU A 69 14.74 3.60 1.40
CA GLU A 69 15.30 2.36 0.81
C GLU A 69 14.49 1.12 1.25
N ALA A 70 13.19 1.29 1.50
CA ALA A 70 12.35 0.18 1.91
C ALA A 70 12.07 -0.79 0.76
N LEU A 71 11.89 -2.07 1.10
CA LEU A 71 11.27 -3.06 0.23
C LEU A 71 9.79 -3.17 0.59
N LEU A 72 8.93 -3.12 -0.42
CA LEU A 72 7.48 -3.16 -0.28
C LEU A 72 6.93 -4.37 -1.01
N HIS A 73 5.89 -4.97 -0.45
CA HIS A 73 5.15 -6.07 -1.05
C HIS A 73 3.72 -5.60 -1.36
N ASP A 74 3.26 -5.81 -2.58
CA ASP A 74 1.84 -5.69 -2.94
C ASP A 74 1.13 -7.02 -2.66
N ALA A 75 0.43 -7.08 -1.54
CA ALA A 75 -0.32 -8.26 -1.12
C ALA A 75 -1.46 -8.66 -2.09
N PHE A 76 -1.85 -7.77 -3.01
CA PHE A 76 -2.90 -8.09 -3.98
C PHE A 76 -2.37 -8.83 -5.22
N SER A 77 -1.28 -8.32 -5.81
CA SER A 77 -0.64 -8.91 -7.00
C SER A 77 0.47 -9.90 -6.67
N ASN A 78 0.94 -9.93 -5.42
CA ASN A 78 2.11 -10.68 -4.96
C ASN A 78 3.42 -10.24 -5.66
N SER A 79 3.54 -8.94 -5.93
CA SER A 79 4.73 -8.32 -6.53
C SER A 79 5.49 -7.49 -5.49
N ASP A 80 6.81 -7.42 -5.63
CA ASP A 80 7.65 -6.62 -4.74
C ASP A 80 8.15 -5.36 -5.46
N TYR A 81 8.30 -4.28 -4.69
CA TYR A 81 8.77 -2.98 -5.15
C TYR A 81 9.87 -2.44 -4.25
N GLU A 82 10.87 -1.81 -4.86
CA GLU A 82 11.96 -1.16 -4.15
C GLU A 82 11.71 0.35 -4.11
N VAL A 83 11.82 0.94 -2.92
CA VAL A 83 11.85 2.39 -2.76
C VAL A 83 13.27 2.88 -3.09
N LYS A 84 13.39 3.82 -4.03
CA LYS A 84 14.64 4.46 -4.43
C LYS A 84 14.56 5.94 -4.14
N GLU A 85 15.46 6.42 -3.29
CA GLU A 85 15.51 7.82 -2.85
C GLU A 85 14.16 8.31 -2.30
N GLY A 86 13.43 7.44 -1.59
CA GLY A 86 12.11 7.76 -1.04
C GLY A 86 10.94 7.62 -2.00
N ARG A 87 11.17 7.26 -3.27
CA ARG A 87 10.11 7.08 -4.26
C ARG A 87 9.93 5.62 -4.66
N VAL A 88 8.69 5.24 -4.90
CA VAL A 88 8.33 3.94 -5.48
C VAL A 88 7.57 4.16 -6.79
N THR A 89 7.86 3.33 -7.78
CA THR A 89 7.14 3.28 -9.05
C THR A 89 6.35 1.99 -9.11
N ILE A 90 5.02 2.11 -9.21
CA ILE A 90 4.09 0.99 -9.22
C ILE A 90 3.49 0.88 -10.62
N ILE A 91 3.54 -0.32 -11.19
CA ILE A 91 2.83 -0.68 -12.41
C ILE A 91 1.93 -1.85 -12.03
N THR A 92 0.61 -1.67 -12.16
CA THR A 92 -0.36 -2.70 -11.80
C THR A 92 -1.37 -2.93 -12.93
N ASN A 93 -1.74 -4.20 -13.11
CA ASN A 93 -2.83 -4.62 -13.99
C ASN A 93 -4.11 -4.93 -13.22
N HIS A 94 -4.18 -4.49 -11.96
CA HIS A 94 -5.31 -4.70 -11.08
C HIS A 94 -5.99 -3.38 -10.73
N SER A 95 -7.27 -3.44 -10.35
CA SER A 95 -8.02 -2.27 -9.91
C SER A 95 -7.56 -1.71 -8.56
N ILE A 96 -6.73 -2.46 -7.83
CA ILE A 96 -6.21 -2.12 -6.51
C ILE A 96 -4.77 -2.64 -6.35
N PHE A 97 -3.97 -1.96 -5.55
CA PHE A 97 -2.73 -2.47 -4.96
C PHE A 97 -2.73 -2.23 -3.45
N LEU A 98 -2.08 -3.11 -2.70
CA LEU A 98 -2.05 -3.15 -1.23
C LEU A 98 -0.61 -3.27 -0.74
N LEU A 99 0.06 -2.13 -0.55
CA LEU A 99 1.46 -2.10 -0.17
C LEU A 99 1.64 -2.23 1.35
N GLU A 100 2.47 -3.19 1.73
CA GLU A 100 3.03 -3.38 3.06
C GLU A 100 4.56 -3.38 2.97
N ARG A 101 5.25 -3.09 4.08
CA ARG A 101 6.73 -3.20 4.13
C ARG A 101 7.16 -4.65 4.31
N ILE A 102 8.19 -5.07 3.58
CA ILE A 102 8.90 -6.34 3.81
C ILE A 102 9.88 -6.12 4.97
N ASN A 103 9.78 -6.98 6.00
CA ASN A 103 10.67 -6.98 7.15
C ASN A 103 11.96 -7.74 6.86
#